data_AF-S7N7P7-F1
#
_entry.id   AF-S7N7P7-F1
#
_cell.length_a   1.000
_cell.length_b   1.000
_cell.length_c   1.000
_cell.angle_alpha   90.00
_cell.angle_beta   90.00
_cell.angle_gamma   90.00
#
_symmetry.space_group_name_H-M   'P 1'
#
loop_
_entity.id
_entity.type
_entity.pdbx_description
1 polymer ?
#
loop_
_entity_poly.entity_id
_entity_poly.type
_entity_poly.pdbx_seq_one_letter_code
_entity_poly.pdbx_strand_id
1 'polypeptide(L)'
;MFFYLSKRIAIPNNVKLKCISWNKDQGFIACGGEDGLLKVLKLETQTGRMLDAKLRGLAAPNNLSMNQNLDGHSGCVQVVTWNEQYQKLTTSDQNGLIIVWMFYKGSWYEEMINNRNKSVVRSMSWTADGQKICIVYEDGAVIVGSVDGNVLSHPELRSRLS
;
A
#
# COMPACT_ATOMS: atom_id res chain seq x y z
N MET A 1 0.31 -29.42 12.87
CA MET A 1 1.39 -29.35 11.87
C MET A 1 1.45 -27.92 11.38
N PHE A 2 2.47 -27.15 11.74
CA PHE A 2 2.63 -25.77 11.27
C PHE A 2 3.52 -25.79 10.03
N PHE A 3 2.98 -25.40 8.88
CA PHE A 3 3.77 -25.23 7.68
C PHE A 3 4.34 -23.81 7.67
N TYR A 4 5.66 -23.70 7.82
CA TYR A 4 6.37 -22.43 7.64
C TYR A 4 6.86 -22.36 6.20
N LEU A 5 6.27 -21.47 5.39
CA LEU A 5 6.74 -21.19 4.04
C LEU A 5 7.63 -19.95 4.10
N SER A 6 8.96 -20.12 4.01
CA SER A 6 9.87 -19.01 3.84
C SER A 6 10.11 -18.76 2.36
N LYS A 7 9.68 -17.60 1.83
CA LYS A 7 10.10 -17.11 0.52
C LYS A 7 10.89 -15.83 0.69
N ARG A 8 12.12 -15.81 0.17
CA ARG A 8 12.96 -14.61 0.18
C ARG A 8 12.65 -13.78 -1.06
N ILE A 9 12.18 -12.57 -0.86
CA ILE A 9 12.06 -11.57 -1.93
C ILE A 9 13.35 -10.76 -1.92
N ALA A 10 14.02 -10.68 -3.07
CA ALA A 10 15.20 -9.84 -3.21
C ALA A 10 14.79 -8.36 -3.14
N ILE A 11 15.41 -7.64 -2.21
CA ILE A 11 15.31 -6.19 -2.10
C ILE A 11 16.58 -5.60 -2.74
N PRO A 12 16.44 -4.63 -3.68
CA PRO A 12 17.58 -3.98 -4.29
C PRO A 12 18.53 -3.39 -3.25
N ASN A 13 19.83 -3.42 -3.53
CA ASN A 13 20.88 -2.71 -2.77
C ASN A 13 20.90 -2.97 -1.24
N ASN A 14 20.30 -4.07 -0.80
CA ASN A 14 20.17 -4.40 0.63
C ASN A 14 19.50 -3.29 1.46
N VAL A 15 18.60 -2.52 0.83
CA VAL A 15 17.81 -1.45 1.46
C VAL A 15 17.02 -2.02 2.63
N LYS A 16 17.03 -1.30 3.77
CA LYS A 16 16.26 -1.70 4.94
C LYS A 16 14.78 -1.38 4.72
N LEU A 17 13.94 -2.41 4.81
CA LEU A 17 12.49 -2.22 4.88
C LEU A 17 12.12 -1.62 6.24
N LYS A 18 11.15 -0.70 6.24
CA LYS A 18 10.61 -0.06 7.45
C LYS A 18 9.16 -0.42 7.70
N CYS A 19 8.39 -0.61 6.63
CA CYS A 19 6.97 -0.86 6.73
C CYS A 19 6.53 -1.93 5.71
N ILE A 20 5.46 -2.62 6.06
CA ILE A 20 4.82 -3.64 5.23
C ILE A 20 3.32 -3.59 5.47
N SER A 21 2.54 -3.86 4.44
CA SER A 21 1.09 -3.99 4.56
C SER A 21 0.56 -5.00 3.57
N TRP A 22 -0.44 -5.78 3.99
CA TRP A 22 -1.03 -6.85 3.19
C TRP A 22 -2.50 -6.55 2.92
N ASN A 23 -2.85 -6.43 1.63
CA ASN A 23 -4.22 -6.52 1.13
C ASN A 23 -4.56 -7.99 0.94
N LYS A 24 -5.39 -8.52 1.85
CA LYS A 24 -5.67 -9.97 1.89
C LYS A 24 -6.68 -10.37 0.83
N ASP A 25 -7.63 -9.48 0.53
CA ASP A 25 -8.71 -9.72 -0.41
C ASP A 25 -8.19 -9.94 -1.83
N GLN A 26 -7.16 -9.19 -2.22
CA GLN A 26 -6.62 -9.20 -3.58
C GLN A 26 -5.22 -9.86 -3.67
N GLY A 27 -4.63 -10.21 -2.52
CA GLY A 27 -3.35 -10.90 -2.43
C GLY A 27 -2.14 -10.02 -2.73
N PHE A 28 -2.24 -8.71 -2.50
CA PHE A 28 -1.13 -7.77 -2.67
C PHE A 28 -0.37 -7.52 -1.37
N ILE A 29 0.95 -7.48 -1.45
CA ILE A 29 1.83 -7.06 -0.36
C ILE A 29 2.58 -5.83 -0.82
N ALA A 30 2.48 -4.75 -0.05
CA ALA A 30 3.29 -3.56 -0.24
C ALA A 30 4.38 -3.52 0.83
N CYS A 31 5.61 -3.18 0.42
CA CYS A 31 6.74 -3.00 1.32
C CYS A 31 7.43 -1.67 1.01
N GLY A 32 7.68 -0.90 2.06
CA GLY A 32 8.36 0.38 2.01
C GLY A 32 9.68 0.33 2.77
N GLY A 33 10.68 1.07 2.31
CA GLY A 33 12.02 1.07 2.87
C GLY A 33 12.71 2.44 2.83
N GLU A 34 14.02 2.42 3.05
CA GLU A 34 14.90 3.59 2.89
C GLU A 34 14.99 4.00 1.41
N ASP A 35 15.47 5.23 1.17
CA ASP A 35 15.75 5.78 -0.17
C ASP A 35 14.57 5.71 -1.16
N GLY A 36 13.35 5.93 -0.67
CA GLY A 36 12.14 5.93 -1.51
C GLY A 36 11.68 4.56 -1.97
N LEU A 37 12.31 3.47 -1.52
CA LEU A 37 11.92 2.12 -1.93
C LEU A 37 10.46 1.86 -1.56
N LEU A 38 9.60 1.74 -2.56
CA LEU A 38 8.25 1.23 -2.44
C LEU A 38 8.02 0.15 -3.49
N LYS A 39 7.56 -1.01 -3.03
CA LYS A 39 7.38 -2.16 -3.91
C LYS A 39 6.09 -2.88 -3.59
N VAL A 40 5.33 -3.21 -4.63
CA VAL A 40 4.08 -3.96 -4.57
C VAL A 40 4.25 -5.31 -5.25
N LEU A 41 3.86 -6.34 -4.52
CA LEU A 41 3.96 -7.74 -4.91
C LEU A 41 2.55 -8.33 -4.96
N LYS A 42 2.28 -9.21 -5.91
CA LYS A 42 1.04 -10.01 -5.91
C LYS A 42 1.38 -11.47 -5.80
N LEU A 43 0.77 -12.13 -4.83
CA LEU A 43 0.87 -13.58 -4.68
C LEU A 43 -0.01 -14.27 -5.73
N GLU A 44 0.49 -15.37 -6.28
CA GLU A 44 -0.28 -16.20 -7.19
C GLU A 44 -1.25 -17.09 -6.41
N THR A 45 -2.55 -17.00 -6.72
CA THR A 45 -3.58 -17.85 -6.13
C THR A 45 -3.65 -19.20 -6.85
N GLN A 46 -4.01 -20.27 -6.13
CA GLN A 46 -3.97 -21.66 -6.64
C GLN A 46 -4.77 -21.88 -7.94
N THR A 47 -5.75 -21.04 -8.24
CA THR A 47 -6.53 -21.07 -9.49
C THR A 47 -5.69 -20.74 -10.73
N GLY A 48 -4.70 -19.84 -10.63
CA GLY A 48 -3.76 -19.54 -11.73
C GLY A 48 -2.82 -20.71 -12.03
N ARG A 49 -2.38 -21.42 -10.98
CA ARG A 49 -1.51 -22.60 -11.11
C ARG A 49 -2.15 -23.74 -11.90
N MET A 50 -3.46 -23.95 -11.81
CA MET A 50 -4.14 -25.05 -12.52
C MET A 50 -4.16 -24.82 -14.04
N LEU A 51 -4.13 -23.56 -14.50
CA LEU A 51 -4.05 -23.21 -15.91
C LEU A 51 -2.61 -23.36 -16.44
N ASP A 52 -1.61 -22.89 -15.68
CA ASP A 52 -0.20 -22.91 -16.12
C ASP A 52 0.53 -24.25 -15.88
N ALA A 53 0.13 -25.03 -14.87
CA ALA A 53 0.74 -26.33 -14.56
C ALA A 53 0.50 -27.38 -15.66
N LYS A 54 -0.49 -27.18 -16.54
CA LYS A 54 -0.70 -28.03 -17.71
C LYS A 54 0.35 -27.80 -18.81
N LEU A 55 1.14 -26.72 -18.71
CA LEU A 55 2.04 -26.25 -19.78
C LEU A 55 3.53 -26.35 -19.46
N ARG A 56 3.96 -26.47 -18.19
CA ARG A 56 5.40 -26.48 -17.87
C ARG A 56 5.76 -27.41 -16.71
N GLY A 57 6.44 -28.50 -17.03
CA GLY A 57 7.32 -29.19 -16.08
C GLY A 57 8.68 -28.50 -16.08
N LEU A 58 9.06 -27.87 -14.96
CA LEU A 58 10.44 -27.61 -14.46
C LEU A 58 10.44 -26.45 -13.44
N ALA A 59 11.25 -26.63 -12.39
CA ALA A 59 11.63 -25.70 -11.30
C ALA A 59 10.52 -25.21 -10.36
N ALA A 60 10.84 -25.11 -9.05
CA ALA A 60 9.93 -24.61 -8.02
C ALA A 60 9.43 -23.20 -8.40
N PRO A 61 8.12 -23.00 -8.62
CA PRO A 61 7.63 -21.79 -9.26
C PRO A 61 7.88 -20.57 -8.37
N ASN A 62 8.37 -19.51 -9.01
CA ASN A 62 8.48 -18.21 -8.40
C ASN A 62 7.05 -17.64 -8.25
N ASN A 63 6.35 -18.01 -7.17
CA ASN A 63 4.91 -17.76 -6.87
C ASN A 63 4.43 -16.28 -6.78
N LEU A 64 4.98 -15.36 -7.57
CA LEU A 64 4.54 -13.97 -7.66
C LEU A 64 3.97 -13.72 -9.04
N SER A 65 2.70 -13.32 -9.10
CA SER A 65 2.06 -12.85 -10.34
C SER A 65 2.38 -11.37 -10.63
N MET A 66 2.91 -10.63 -9.64
CA MET A 66 3.37 -9.25 -9.81
C MET A 66 4.53 -8.91 -8.89
N ASN A 67 5.41 -8.04 -9.37
CA ASN A 67 6.52 -7.48 -8.62
C ASN A 67 6.91 -6.12 -9.21
N GLN A 68 6.24 -5.05 -8.77
CA GLN A 68 6.35 -3.70 -9.30
C GLN A 68 7.02 -2.76 -8.29
N ASN A 69 7.96 -1.93 -8.73
CA ASN A 69 8.45 -0.78 -7.97
C ASN A 69 7.55 0.42 -8.26
N LEU A 70 7.27 1.23 -7.23
CA LEU A 70 6.49 2.46 -7.34
C LEU A 70 7.41 3.64 -7.02
N ASP A 71 7.70 4.44 -8.04
CA ASP A 71 8.62 5.57 -7.95
C ASP A 71 7.83 6.86 -7.68
N GLY A 72 8.24 7.62 -6.68
CA GLY A 72 7.59 8.89 -6.32
C GLY A 72 8.05 9.43 -4.95
N HIS A 73 8.34 8.52 -4.02
CA HIS A 73 8.99 8.88 -2.76
C HIS A 73 10.49 9.09 -2.94
N SER A 74 11.02 10.14 -2.32
CA SER A 74 12.46 10.39 -2.20
C SER A 74 12.98 10.15 -0.79
N GLY A 75 12.08 10.15 0.20
CA GLY A 75 12.37 9.86 1.59
C GLY A 75 12.12 8.40 1.95
N CYS A 76 12.51 8.01 3.17
CA CYS A 76 12.18 6.70 3.71
C CYS A 76 10.66 6.54 3.86
N VAL A 77 10.08 5.51 3.25
CA VAL A 77 8.64 5.21 3.30
C VAL A 77 8.29 4.70 4.70
N GLN A 78 7.42 5.44 5.40
CA GLN A 78 7.11 5.20 6.82
C GLN A 78 5.79 4.45 7.02
N VAL A 79 4.76 4.81 6.25
CA VAL A 79 3.40 4.26 6.42
C VAL A 79 2.89 3.79 5.08
N VAL A 80 2.25 2.62 5.09
CA VAL A 80 1.65 1.98 3.92
C VAL A 80 0.33 1.36 4.38
N THR A 81 -0.79 1.79 3.81
CA THR A 81 -2.11 1.26 4.14
C THR A 81 -2.93 0.99 2.88
N TRP A 82 -3.73 -0.07 2.91
CA TRP A 82 -4.63 -0.43 1.84
C TRP A 82 -6.01 0.16 2.09
N ASN A 83 -6.67 0.53 1.00
CA ASN A 83 -8.12 0.63 0.91
C ASN A 83 -8.56 -0.54 0.04
N GLU A 84 -8.91 -1.66 0.68
CA GLU A 84 -9.26 -2.91 -0.02
C GLU A 84 -10.54 -2.74 -0.86
N GLN A 85 -11.50 -1.95 -0.35
CA GLN A 85 -12.79 -1.67 -1.01
C GLN A 85 -12.63 -0.96 -2.36
N TYR A 86 -11.73 0.03 -2.43
CA TYR A 86 -11.52 0.84 -3.64
C TYR A 86 -10.25 0.47 -4.40
N GLN A 87 -9.56 -0.60 -3.99
CA GLN A 87 -8.31 -1.05 -4.60
C GLN A 87 -7.25 0.08 -4.68
N LYS A 88 -7.13 0.84 -3.59
CA LYS A 88 -6.13 1.92 -3.47
C LYS A 88 -5.05 1.54 -2.46
N LEU A 89 -3.85 2.03 -2.71
CA LEU A 89 -2.74 1.98 -1.77
C LEU A 89 -2.40 3.41 -1.36
N THR A 90 -2.30 3.69 -0.07
CA THR A 90 -1.87 4.99 0.42
C THR A 90 -0.54 4.84 1.13
N THR A 91 0.45 5.61 0.71
CA THR A 91 1.81 5.58 1.24
C THR A 91 2.25 6.95 1.70
N SER A 92 3.15 7.00 2.68
CA SER A 92 3.81 8.23 3.06
C SER A 92 5.29 8.05 3.35
N ASP A 93 6.07 9.11 3.20
CA ASP A 93 7.49 9.13 3.54
C ASP A 93 7.85 10.06 4.72
N GLN A 94 9.13 10.02 5.09
CA GLN A 94 9.72 10.81 6.16
C GLN A 94 9.65 12.33 5.95
N ASN A 95 9.38 12.79 4.72
CA ASN A 95 9.24 14.21 4.41
C ASN A 95 7.76 14.66 4.51
N GLY A 96 6.85 13.73 4.82
CA GLY A 96 5.41 14.01 4.92
C GLY A 96 4.68 14.01 3.58
N LEU A 97 5.34 13.56 2.50
CA LEU A 97 4.69 13.31 1.21
C LEU A 97 3.76 12.11 1.36
N ILE A 98 2.51 12.25 0.94
CA ILE A 98 1.52 11.18 0.84
C ILE A 98 1.21 10.96 -0.63
N ILE A 99 1.21 9.71 -1.05
CA ILE A 99 0.81 9.29 -2.39
C ILE A 99 -0.32 8.26 -2.28
N VAL A 100 -1.38 8.47 -3.06
CA VAL A 100 -2.42 7.47 -3.29
C VAL A 100 -2.18 6.85 -4.65
N TRP A 101 -2.09 5.52 -4.67
CA TRP A 101 -1.90 4.73 -5.88
C TRP A 101 -3.18 3.99 -6.21
N MET A 102 -3.47 3.90 -7.51
CA MET A 102 -4.58 3.11 -8.06
C MET A 102 -4.06 1.97 -8.93
N PHE A 103 -4.76 0.84 -8.90
CA PHE A 103 -4.47 -0.27 -9.80
C PHE A 103 -5.36 -0.18 -11.05
N TYR A 104 -4.75 -0.06 -12.22
CA TYR A 104 -5.48 0.03 -13.47
C TYR A 104 -4.76 -0.74 -14.58
N LYS A 105 -5.51 -1.49 -15.39
CA LYS A 105 -4.98 -2.24 -16.54
C LYS A 105 -3.71 -3.07 -16.25
N GLY A 106 -3.63 -3.66 -15.06
CA GLY A 106 -2.54 -4.56 -14.69
C GLY A 106 -1.33 -3.89 -14.04
N SER A 107 -1.36 -2.59 -13.76
CA SER A 107 -0.25 -1.87 -13.12
C SER A 107 -0.75 -0.84 -12.09
N TRP A 108 0.10 -0.52 -11.13
CA TRP A 108 -0.11 0.55 -10.17
C TRP A 108 0.37 1.90 -10.72
N TYR A 109 -0.40 2.95 -10.47
CA TYR A 109 -0.15 4.33 -10.90
C TYR A 109 -0.43 5.31 -9.78
N GLU A 110 0.26 6.45 -9.80
CA GLU A 110 -0.05 7.61 -8.98
C GLU A 110 -1.43 8.18 -9.36
N GLU A 111 -2.32 8.26 -8.39
CA GLU A 111 -3.65 8.87 -8.54
C GLU A 111 -3.70 10.25 -7.91
N MET A 112 -3.13 10.40 -6.71
CA MET A 112 -3.19 11.63 -5.93
C MET A 112 -1.92 11.82 -5.12
N ILE A 113 -1.50 13.06 -5.01
CA ILE A 113 -0.37 13.46 -4.17
C ILE A 113 -0.85 14.52 -3.18
N ASN A 114 -0.51 14.34 -1.91
CA ASN A 114 -0.70 15.35 -0.89
C ASN A 114 0.63 15.59 -0.18
N ASN A 115 1.10 16.83 -0.20
CA ASN A 115 2.27 17.23 0.53
C ASN A 115 2.00 18.49 1.35
N ARG A 116 1.86 18.32 2.66
CA ARG A 116 1.66 19.42 3.60
C ARG A 116 2.96 20.19 3.88
N ASN A 117 4.14 19.63 3.55
CA ASN A 117 5.46 20.21 3.80
C ASN A 117 5.64 20.76 5.22
N LYS A 118 5.03 20.11 6.22
CA LYS A 118 4.97 20.64 7.59
C LYS A 118 5.32 19.64 8.67
N SER A 119 4.98 18.37 8.50
CA SER A 119 5.21 17.35 9.51
C SER A 119 5.19 15.97 8.89
N VAL A 120 5.88 15.03 9.53
CA VAL A 120 5.89 13.61 9.18
C VAL A 120 4.54 12.99 9.50
N VAL A 121 4.06 12.10 8.63
CA VAL A 121 2.89 11.25 8.88
C VAL A 121 3.32 10.09 9.75
N ARG A 122 2.63 9.91 10.89
CA ARG A 122 2.94 8.86 11.86
C ARG A 122 2.01 7.65 11.75
N SER A 123 0.79 7.83 11.28
CA SER A 123 -0.12 6.73 10.96
C SER A 123 -1.22 7.17 10.00
N MET A 124 -1.78 6.19 9.30
CA MET A 124 -2.93 6.34 8.42
C MET A 124 -3.84 5.13 8.57
N SER A 125 -5.15 5.33 8.52
CA SER A 125 -6.12 4.24 8.56
C SER A 125 -7.36 4.58 7.76
N TRP A 126 -7.74 3.67 6.85
CA TRP A 126 -9.00 3.73 6.13
C TRP A 126 -10.13 3.16 6.98
N THR A 127 -11.33 3.72 6.83
CA THR A 127 -12.56 3.10 7.34
C THR A 127 -12.83 1.78 6.64
N ALA A 128 -13.56 0.87 7.28
CA ALA A 128 -13.87 -0.45 6.72
C ALA A 128 -14.68 -0.37 5.41
N ASP A 129 -15.51 0.67 5.25
CA ASP A 129 -16.21 0.97 4.00
C ASP A 129 -15.33 1.64 2.94
N GLY A 130 -14.07 1.94 3.25
CA GLY A 130 -13.11 2.59 2.36
C GLY A 130 -13.41 4.05 2.05
N GLN A 131 -14.46 4.65 2.61
CA GLN A 131 -14.93 5.97 2.20
C GLN A 131 -14.14 7.12 2.81
N LYS A 132 -13.47 6.87 3.94
CA LYS A 132 -12.69 7.89 4.65
C LYS A 132 -11.33 7.36 5.07
N ILE A 133 -10.38 8.26 5.17
CA ILE A 133 -9.06 8.01 5.76
C ILE A 133 -8.80 8.99 6.89
N CYS A 134 -8.25 8.50 8.00
CA CYS A 134 -7.68 9.33 9.06
C CYS A 134 -6.16 9.34 8.93
N ILE A 135 -5.55 10.52 9.00
CA ILE A 135 -4.10 10.75 8.89
C ILE A 135 -3.67 11.52 10.13
N VAL A 136 -2.69 10.98 10.85
CA VAL A 136 -2.13 11.62 12.05
C VAL A 136 -0.66 12.00 11.82
N TYR A 137 -0.32 13.21 12.21
CA TYR A 137 1.00 13.79 12.02
C TYR A 137 1.75 13.88 13.36
N GLU A 138 3.07 13.92 13.27
CA GLU A 138 3.96 14.10 14.43
C GLU A 138 3.73 15.43 15.18
N ASP A 139 3.37 16.50 14.47
CA ASP A 139 3.01 17.81 15.06
C ASP A 139 1.65 17.83 15.77
N GLY A 140 0.98 16.68 15.90
CA GLY A 140 -0.33 16.53 16.53
C GLY A 140 -1.50 16.89 15.62
N ALA A 141 -1.26 17.30 14.37
CA ALA A 141 -2.35 17.50 13.42
C ALA A 141 -3.04 16.18 13.07
N VAL A 142 -4.36 16.24 12.91
CA VAL A 142 -5.17 15.12 12.42
C VAL A 142 -6.01 15.62 11.25
N ILE A 143 -6.00 14.87 10.15
CA ILE A 143 -6.79 15.16 8.96
C ILE A 143 -7.66 13.94 8.67
N VAL A 144 -8.93 14.18 8.35
CA VAL A 144 -9.81 13.17 7.79
C VAL A 144 -10.08 13.55 6.34
N GLY A 145 -9.86 12.61 5.42
CA GLY A 145 -10.15 12.77 3.99
C GLY A 145 -11.19 11.77 3.52
N SER A 146 -11.80 12.04 2.36
CA SER A 146 -12.61 11.08 1.62
C SER A 146 -11.77 10.28 0.62
N VAL A 147 -12.31 9.18 0.12
CA VAL A 147 -11.69 8.35 -0.94
C VAL A 147 -11.43 9.11 -2.24
N ASP A 148 -12.20 10.17 -2.48
CA ASP A 148 -12.09 11.06 -3.64
C ASP A 148 -11.09 12.20 -3.42
N GLY A 149 -10.45 12.28 -2.24
CA GLY A 149 -9.42 13.27 -1.93
C GLY A 149 -9.91 14.56 -1.26
N ASN A 150 -11.20 14.65 -0.90
CA ASN A 150 -11.72 15.83 -0.21
C ASN A 150 -11.38 15.78 1.28
N VAL A 151 -10.89 16.90 1.83
CA VAL A 151 -10.69 17.03 3.27
C VAL A 151 -12.05 17.25 3.94
N LEU A 152 -12.37 16.40 4.92
CA LEU A 152 -13.61 16.51 5.69
C LEU A 152 -13.40 17.47 6.85
N SER A 153 -14.28 18.46 6.95
CA SER A 153 -14.24 19.46 8.01
C SER A 153 -15.13 19.06 9.20
N HIS A 154 -14.83 19.63 10.37
CA HIS A 154 -15.51 19.32 11.64
C HIS A 154 -17.06 19.32 11.63
N PRO A 155 -17.77 20.13 10.80
CA PRO A 155 -19.23 20.07 10.67
C PRO A 155 -19.75 18.79 10.01
N GLU A 156 -19.03 18.21 9.05
CA GLU A 156 -19.49 17.08 8.23
C GLU A 156 -19.40 15.73 8.95
N LEU A 157 -18.59 15.67 10.01
CA LEU A 157 -18.45 14.47 10.84
C LEU A 157 -19.66 14.29 11.80
N ARG A 158 -20.40 15.35 12.12
CA ARG A 158 -21.58 15.28 13.02
C ARG A 158 -22.87 14.88 12.30
N SER A 159 -23.04 15.23 11.02
CA SER A 159 -24.31 15.02 10.30
C SER A 159 -24.59 13.56 9.91
N ARG A 160 -23.65 12.64 10.14
CA ARG A 160 -23.75 11.22 9.73
C ARG A 160 -23.69 10.22 10.89
N LEU A 161 -23.76 10.69 12.13
CA LEU A 161 -23.81 9.84 13.34
C LEU A 161 -25.19 9.84 14.02
N SER A 162 -26.26 10.21 13.30
CA SER A 162 -27.66 10.10 13.76
C SER A 162 -28.35 8.90 13.14
#